data_AF-A0A7C3B7I4-F1
#
_entry.id   AF-A0A7C3B7I4-F1
#
_cell.length_a   1.000
_cell.length_b   1.000
_cell.length_c   1.000
_cell.angle_alpha   90.00
_cell.angle_beta   90.00
_cell.angle_gamma   90.00
#
_symmetry.space_group_name_H-M   'P 1'
#
loop_
_entity.id
_entity.type
_entity.pdbx_description
1 polymer ?
#
loop_
_entity_poly.entity_id
_entity_poly.type
_entity_poly.pdbx_seq_one_letter_code
_entity_poly.pdbx_strand_id
1 'polypeptide(L)'
;MSERAELNFEGLSCPVPLPEATLDRIVLGHGSGGRMSHNLIRRVFLADLDNPVLSQLNDGAVLSLPEEDGRLVLSTDAHVVQPLFFPGGDIGRLAVCGTVNDLAMMGARPLWLTAAFVLEEGFPIETLQRIVRSMREAAAEAGV
;
A
#
# COMPACT_ATOMS: atom_id res chain seq x y z
N MET A 1 -42.53 -10.71 37.44
CA MET A 1 -42.10 -12.03 36.91
C MET A 1 -42.16 -11.88 35.40
N SER A 2 -41.06 -11.44 34.80
CA SER A 2 -39.96 -12.24 34.22
C SER A 2 -40.37 -12.90 32.91
N GLU A 3 -39.76 -12.45 31.82
CA GLU A 3 -39.31 -13.37 30.78
C GLU A 3 -37.99 -12.81 30.24
N ARG A 4 -36.88 -13.46 30.60
CA ARG A 4 -35.56 -13.19 30.04
C ARG A 4 -35.46 -14.03 28.77
N ALA A 5 -35.22 -13.39 27.63
CA ALA A 5 -34.89 -14.10 26.39
C ALA A 5 -33.56 -14.85 26.61
N GLU A 6 -33.61 -16.18 26.53
CA GLU A 6 -32.42 -17.02 26.53
C GLU A 6 -31.65 -16.80 25.22
N LEU A 7 -30.49 -16.16 25.32
CA LEU A 7 -29.56 -16.04 24.21
C LEU A 7 -28.91 -17.41 23.98
N ASN A 8 -29.24 -18.05 22.86
CA ASN A 8 -28.61 -19.30 22.44
C ASN A 8 -27.22 -19.02 21.84
N PHE A 9 -26.17 -19.50 22.49
CA PHE A 9 -24.77 -19.34 22.07
C PHE A 9 -24.24 -20.51 21.23
N GLU A 10 -25.06 -21.53 20.95
CA GLU A 10 -24.69 -22.66 20.10
C GLU A 10 -24.63 -22.23 18.62
N GLY A 11 -23.42 -21.92 18.13
CA GLY A 11 -23.19 -21.54 16.73
C GLY A 11 -22.18 -20.41 16.52
N LEU A 12 -21.72 -19.75 17.59
CA LEU A 12 -20.63 -18.78 17.53
C LEU A 12 -19.27 -19.50 17.39
N SER A 13 -19.08 -20.14 16.25
CA SER A 13 -17.78 -20.64 15.82
C SER A 13 -17.02 -19.46 15.20
N CYS A 14 -16.06 -18.91 15.94
CA CYS A 14 -15.05 -18.06 15.32
C CYS A 14 -14.31 -18.92 14.28
N PRO A 15 -14.28 -18.53 12.98
CA PRO A 15 -13.54 -19.29 11.99
C PRO A 15 -12.09 -19.43 12.44
N VAL A 16 -11.57 -20.66 12.34
CA VAL A 16 -10.17 -20.97 12.67
C VAL A 16 -9.28 -20.01 11.87
N PRO A 17 -8.25 -19.38 12.49
CA PRO A 17 -7.32 -18.53 11.78
C PRO A 17 -6.77 -19.27 10.56
N LEU A 18 -6.80 -18.60 9.40
CA LEU A 18 -6.31 -19.18 8.16
C LEU A 18 -4.87 -19.69 8.36
N PRO A 19 -4.53 -20.88 7.84
CA PRO A 19 -3.17 -21.41 7.93
C PRO A 19 -2.15 -20.42 7.37
N GLU A 20 -0.92 -20.41 7.89
CA GLU A 20 0.13 -19.50 7.41
C GLU A 20 0.38 -19.63 5.90
N ALA A 21 0.17 -20.81 5.31
CA ALA A 21 0.25 -21.03 3.86
C ALA A 21 -0.74 -20.18 3.02
N THR A 22 -1.82 -19.68 3.62
CA THR A 22 -2.77 -18.75 2.97
C THR A 22 -2.23 -17.31 2.91
N LEU A 23 -1.06 -17.04 3.51
CA LEU A 23 -0.39 -15.73 3.51
C LEU A 23 0.60 -15.58 2.35
N ASP A 24 0.88 -16.62 1.57
CA ASP A 24 1.85 -16.51 0.46
C ASP A 24 1.24 -15.87 -0.80
N ARG A 25 -0.08 -15.69 -0.82
CA ARG A 25 -0.83 -15.08 -1.92
C ARG A 25 -1.86 -14.07 -1.42
N ILE A 26 -2.18 -13.10 -2.27
CA ILE A 26 -3.31 -12.20 -2.09
C ILE A 26 -4.60 -13.03 -2.16
N VAL A 27 -5.56 -12.68 -1.31
CA VAL A 27 -6.90 -13.26 -1.25
C VAL A 27 -7.87 -12.12 -1.03
N LEU A 28 -9.16 -12.30 -1.33
CA LEU A 28 -10.15 -11.21 -1.19
C LEU A 28 -10.16 -10.60 0.23
N GLY A 29 -9.88 -11.40 1.26
CA GLY A 29 -9.75 -10.93 2.65
C GLY A 29 -8.72 -9.81 2.85
N HIS A 30 -7.65 -9.78 2.04
CA HIS A 30 -6.64 -8.71 2.08
C HIS A 30 -7.16 -7.35 1.59
N GLY A 31 -8.27 -7.32 0.83
CA GLY A 31 -8.95 -6.10 0.38
C GLY A 31 -10.18 -5.70 1.21
N SER A 32 -10.48 -6.42 2.30
CA SER A 32 -11.72 -6.25 3.06
C SER A 32 -11.73 -5.09 4.08
N GLY A 33 -10.58 -4.47 4.34
CA GLY A 33 -10.41 -3.45 5.38
C GLY A 33 -10.28 -4.02 6.81
N GLY A 34 -10.31 -5.35 6.97
CA GLY A 34 -10.20 -6.01 8.27
C GLY A 34 -8.76 -6.32 8.71
N ARG A 35 -8.62 -7.29 9.62
CA ARG A 35 -7.33 -7.73 10.17
C ARG A 35 -6.34 -8.16 9.08
N MET A 36 -6.81 -8.81 8.01
CA MET A 36 -5.95 -9.25 6.92
C MET A 36 -5.39 -8.06 6.13
N SER A 37 -6.20 -7.06 5.80
CA SER A 37 -5.74 -5.81 5.16
C SER A 37 -4.68 -5.12 6.01
N HIS A 38 -4.93 -4.96 7.31
CA HIS A 38 -3.96 -4.37 8.24
C HIS A 38 -2.65 -5.17 8.33
N ASN A 39 -2.73 -6.50 8.35
CA ASN A 39 -1.56 -7.36 8.35
C ASN A 39 -0.76 -7.24 7.05
N LEU A 40 -1.42 -7.16 5.89
CA LEU A 40 -0.76 -6.94 4.61
C LEU A 40 -0.03 -5.60 4.61
N ILE A 41 -0.70 -4.54 5.07
CA ILE A 41 -0.09 -3.21 5.18
C ILE A 41 1.17 -3.24 6.04
N ARG A 42 1.11 -3.86 7.21
CA ARG A 42 2.27 -3.94 8.10
C ARG A 42 3.40 -4.81 7.54
N ARG A 43 3.08 -5.96 6.96
CA ARG A 43 4.08 -6.96 6.54
C ARG A 43 4.73 -6.66 5.19
N VAL A 44 4.05 -5.93 4.33
CA VAL A 44 4.51 -5.68 2.96
C VAL A 44 4.79 -4.20 2.75
N PHE A 45 3.82 -3.33 2.98
CA PHE A 45 3.99 -1.90 2.66
C PHE A 45 4.86 -1.17 3.69
N LEU A 46 4.56 -1.27 4.99
CA LEU A 46 5.40 -0.67 6.04
C LEU A 46 6.77 -1.35 6.16
N ALA A 47 6.93 -2.60 5.73
CA ALA A 47 8.25 -3.24 5.81
C ALA A 47 9.31 -2.53 4.96
N ASP A 48 8.91 -1.94 3.83
CA ASP A 48 9.82 -1.25 2.90
C ASP A 48 9.56 0.28 2.85
N LEU A 49 8.33 0.77 3.08
CA LEU A 49 7.98 2.19 2.91
C LEU A 49 7.82 2.96 4.24
N ASP A 50 8.28 2.40 5.37
CA ASP A 50 8.08 3.00 6.69
C ASP A 50 8.61 4.43 6.79
N ASN A 51 7.82 5.30 7.39
CA ASN A 51 8.19 6.67 7.74
C ASN A 51 7.24 7.22 8.81
N PRO A 52 7.59 8.32 9.51
CA PRO A 52 6.76 8.88 10.58
C PRO A 52 5.33 9.30 10.16
N VAL A 53 5.07 9.50 8.87
CA VAL A 53 3.74 9.83 8.36
C VAL A 53 2.94 8.55 8.09
N LEU A 54 3.52 7.62 7.32
CA LEU A 54 2.84 6.38 6.94
C LEU A 54 2.60 5.43 8.13
N SER A 55 3.53 5.40 9.11
CA SER A 55 3.43 4.58 10.32
C SER A 55 2.23 4.90 11.22
N GLN A 56 1.61 6.08 11.04
CA GLN A 56 0.42 6.47 11.80
C GLN A 56 -0.81 5.66 11.41
N LEU A 57 -0.85 5.13 10.17
CA LEU A 57 -1.96 4.29 9.67
C LEU A 57 -3.35 4.93 9.87
N ASN A 58 -3.42 6.26 9.74
CA ASN A 58 -4.66 7.02 9.76
C ASN A 58 -5.33 6.98 8.37
N ASP A 59 -6.56 7.47 8.28
CA ASP A 59 -7.31 7.60 7.02
C ASP A 59 -6.66 8.60 6.02
N GLY A 60 -5.67 9.38 6.47
CA GLY A 60 -4.94 10.32 5.65
C GLY A 60 -3.58 10.70 6.23
N ALA A 61 -2.73 11.30 5.38
CA ALA A 61 -1.45 11.84 5.76
C ALA A 61 -1.57 13.34 6.08
N VAL A 62 -1.06 13.76 7.24
CA VAL A 62 -0.93 15.19 7.58
C VAL A 62 0.49 15.62 7.26
N LEU A 63 0.64 16.53 6.29
CA LEU A 63 1.92 16.95 5.72
C LEU A 63 2.13 18.43 5.94
N SER A 64 3.29 18.80 6.48
CA SER A 64 3.70 20.20 6.61
C SER A 64 4.27 20.68 5.28
N LEU A 65 3.69 21.73 4.71
CA LEU A 65 4.25 22.39 3.55
C LEU A 65 5.53 23.16 3.93
N PRO A 66 6.54 23.23 3.05
CA PRO A 66 7.67 24.15 3.25
C PRO A 66 7.16 25.57 3.47
N GLU A 67 7.81 26.35 4.34
CA GLU A 67 7.38 27.68 4.80
C GLU A 67 7.39 28.79 3.71
N GLU A 68 7.47 28.46 2.43
CA GLU A 68 7.56 29.43 1.34
C GLU A 68 6.23 29.64 0.62
N ASP A 69 6.03 30.85 0.06
CA ASP A 69 4.94 31.25 -0.85
C ASP A 69 4.99 30.50 -2.19
N GLY A 70 5.01 29.17 -2.12
CA GLY A 70 5.09 28.26 -3.26
C GLY A 70 3.71 27.83 -3.77
N ARG A 71 3.69 27.28 -4.98
CA ARG A 71 2.51 26.61 -5.54
C ARG A 71 2.66 25.11 -5.37
N LEU A 72 1.56 24.45 -5.02
CA LEU A 72 1.50 22.99 -5.02
C LEU A 72 1.26 22.47 -6.44
N VAL A 73 2.02 21.44 -6.81
CA VAL A 73 1.80 20.67 -8.03
C VAL A 73 1.44 19.26 -7.61
N LEU A 74 0.33 18.76 -8.15
CA LEU A 74 -0.16 17.41 -7.93
C LEU A 74 -0.23 16.70 -9.28
N SER A 75 0.41 15.54 -9.38
CA SER A 75 0.24 14.61 -10.49
C SER A 75 -0.16 13.25 -9.94
N THR A 76 -0.85 12.47 -10.75
CA THR A 76 -1.20 11.07 -10.45
C THR A 76 -1.18 10.30 -11.75
N ASP A 77 -0.68 9.08 -11.68
CA ASP A 77 -0.65 8.15 -12.81
C ASP A 77 -1.00 6.74 -12.35
N ALA A 78 -1.49 5.94 -13.28
CA ALA A 78 -1.76 4.52 -13.08
C ALA A 78 -0.90 3.69 -14.04
N HIS A 79 -0.29 2.62 -13.54
CA HIS A 79 0.63 1.79 -14.29
C HIS A 79 0.09 0.37 -14.44
N VAL A 80 0.05 -0.12 -15.69
CA VAL A 80 -0.50 -1.44 -16.07
C VAL A 80 0.46 -2.22 -16.98
N VAL A 81 1.77 -1.98 -16.83
CA VAL A 81 2.80 -2.57 -17.69
C VAL A 81 2.87 -4.09 -17.56
N GLN A 82 3.15 -4.76 -18.68
CA GLN A 82 3.39 -6.20 -18.74
C GLN A 82 4.60 -6.48 -19.66
N PRO A 83 5.57 -7.33 -19.26
CA PRO A 83 5.68 -8.02 -17.96
C PRO A 83 5.88 -7.05 -16.78
N LEU A 84 5.53 -7.47 -15.56
CA LEU A 84 5.76 -6.66 -14.35
C LEU A 84 7.24 -6.35 -14.09
N PHE A 85 8.13 -7.24 -14.52
CA PHE A 85 9.58 -7.09 -14.48
C PHE A 85 10.12 -7.18 -15.90
N PHE A 86 10.94 -6.20 -16.29
CA PHE A 86 11.47 -6.07 -17.65
C PHE A 86 12.94 -5.67 -17.62
N PRO A 87 13.69 -5.83 -18.72
CA PRO A 87 15.07 -5.35 -18.78
C PRO A 87 15.14 -3.85 -18.46
N GLY A 88 15.85 -3.50 -17.39
CA GLY A 88 16.02 -2.11 -16.94
C GLY A 88 15.02 -1.60 -15.90
N GLY A 89 14.04 -2.39 -15.46
CA GLY A 89 13.15 -1.97 -14.38
C GLY A 89 11.98 -2.92 -14.10
N ASP A 90 11.03 -2.41 -13.32
CA ASP A 90 9.79 -3.10 -13.01
C ASP A 90 8.68 -2.07 -12.80
N ILE A 91 7.45 -2.55 -12.64
CA ILE A 91 6.27 -1.71 -12.41
C ILE A 91 6.42 -0.78 -11.20
N GLY A 92 7.14 -1.19 -10.15
CA GLY A 92 7.35 -0.39 -8.94
C GLY A 92 8.26 0.79 -9.23
N ARG A 93 9.45 0.54 -9.79
CA ARG A 93 10.34 1.62 -10.23
C ARG A 93 9.65 2.56 -11.23
N LEU A 94 8.92 1.99 -12.19
CA LEU A 94 8.17 2.77 -13.17
C LEU A 94 7.15 3.69 -12.51
N ALA A 95 6.42 3.21 -11.51
CA ALA A 95 5.39 3.99 -10.83
C ALA A 95 5.95 5.21 -10.09
N VAL A 96 7.09 5.03 -9.42
CA VAL A 96 7.78 6.12 -8.74
C VAL A 96 8.39 7.08 -9.74
N CYS A 97 9.22 6.58 -10.67
CA CYS A 97 9.92 7.42 -11.62
C CYS A 97 8.97 8.18 -12.55
N GLY A 98 7.87 7.57 -13.00
CA GLY A 98 6.86 8.24 -13.83
C GLY A 98 6.27 9.45 -13.13
N THR A 99 5.73 9.25 -11.91
CA THR A 99 5.13 10.33 -11.12
C THR A 99 6.16 11.42 -10.76
N VAL A 100 7.38 11.04 -10.38
CA VAL A 100 8.47 11.97 -10.08
C VAL A 100 8.85 12.79 -11.31
N ASN A 101 8.92 12.17 -12.49
CA ASN A 101 9.27 12.83 -13.73
C ASN A 101 8.20 13.86 -14.12
N ASP A 102 6.91 13.54 -13.98
CA ASP A 102 5.83 14.50 -14.26
C ASP A 102 5.95 15.76 -13.42
N LEU A 103 6.21 15.60 -12.12
CA LEU A 103 6.43 16.74 -11.22
C LEU A 103 7.67 17.54 -11.63
N ALA A 104 8.76 16.85 -11.97
CA ALA A 104 9.99 17.49 -12.41
C ALA A 104 9.81 18.26 -13.74
N MET A 105 9.04 17.72 -14.70
CA MET A 105 8.73 18.39 -15.97
C MET A 105 7.91 19.67 -15.76
N MET A 106 7.13 19.75 -14.68
CA MET A 106 6.41 20.96 -14.26
C MET A 106 7.29 21.95 -13.48
N GLY A 107 8.58 21.65 -13.29
CA GLY A 107 9.50 22.45 -12.49
C GLY A 107 9.24 22.36 -10.99
N ALA A 108 8.47 21.37 -10.53
CA ALA A 108 8.21 21.15 -9.12
C ALA A 108 9.32 20.30 -8.50
N ARG A 109 9.60 20.55 -7.22
CA ARG A 109 10.37 19.62 -6.39
C ARG A 109 9.42 18.58 -5.81
N PRO A 110 9.57 17.29 -6.13
CA PRO A 110 8.80 16.22 -5.49
C PRO A 110 9.06 16.22 -3.97
N LEU A 111 7.99 16.08 -3.18
CA LEU A 111 8.08 16.09 -1.71
C LEU A 111 7.56 14.79 -1.10
N TRP A 112 6.47 14.25 -1.65
CA TRP A 112 5.79 13.07 -1.16
C TRP A 112 5.17 12.31 -2.32
N LEU A 113 4.93 11.02 -2.12
CA LEU A 113 4.18 10.17 -3.05
C LEU A 113 3.05 9.45 -2.31
N THR A 114 1.94 9.27 -3.01
CA THR A 114 0.87 8.34 -2.64
C THR A 114 0.92 7.13 -3.58
N ALA A 115 0.66 5.94 -3.05
CA ALA A 115 0.61 4.72 -3.86
C ALA A 115 -0.71 3.99 -3.64
N ALA A 116 -1.36 3.59 -4.74
CA ALA A 116 -2.56 2.77 -4.73
C ALA A 116 -2.28 1.46 -5.48
N PHE A 117 -2.66 0.34 -4.87
CA PHE A 117 -2.46 -0.99 -5.44
C PHE A 117 -3.81 -1.65 -5.71
N VAL A 118 -4.02 -2.05 -6.96
CA VAL A 118 -5.11 -2.95 -7.34
C VAL A 118 -4.50 -4.33 -7.55
N LEU A 119 -4.82 -5.26 -6.64
CA LEU A 119 -4.19 -6.58 -6.59
C LEU A 119 -5.22 -7.66 -6.91
N GLU A 120 -4.85 -8.56 -7.81
CA GLU A 120 -5.65 -9.74 -8.15
C GLU A 120 -5.56 -10.80 -7.05
N GLU A 121 -6.66 -11.52 -6.80
CA GLU A 121 -6.63 -12.71 -5.96
C GLU A 121 -5.70 -13.78 -6.55
N GLY A 122 -4.90 -14.41 -5.69
CA GLY A 122 -3.86 -15.35 -6.09
C GLY A 122 -2.51 -14.69 -6.41
N PHE A 123 -2.40 -13.36 -6.45
CA PHE A 123 -1.13 -12.68 -6.70
C PHE A 123 -0.07 -13.04 -5.63
N PRO A 124 1.17 -13.42 -5.99
CA PRO A 124 2.16 -13.84 -4.99
C PRO A 124 2.63 -12.68 -4.11
N ILE A 125 2.61 -12.87 -2.78
CA ILE A 125 3.10 -11.85 -1.83
C ILE A 125 4.58 -11.56 -2.03
N GLU A 126 5.40 -12.57 -2.32
CA GLU A 126 6.83 -12.39 -2.60
C GLU A 126 7.04 -11.45 -3.80
N THR A 127 6.22 -11.59 -4.85
CA THR A 127 6.28 -10.71 -6.02
C THR A 127 5.89 -9.28 -5.64
N LEU A 128 4.85 -9.11 -4.81
CA LEU A 128 4.45 -7.80 -4.30
C LEU A 128 5.58 -7.15 -3.49
N GLN A 129 6.22 -7.89 -2.58
CA GLN A 129 7.34 -7.39 -1.78
C GLN A 129 8.50 -6.92 -2.66
N ARG A 130 8.81 -7.64 -3.74
CA ARG A 130 9.84 -7.22 -4.71
C ARG A 130 9.48 -5.90 -5.40
N ILE A 131 8.21 -5.73 -5.77
CA ILE A 131 7.71 -4.48 -6.38
C ILE A 131 7.82 -3.32 -5.38
N VAL A 132 7.35 -3.50 -4.15
CA VAL A 132 7.38 -2.46 -3.10
C VAL A 132 8.81 -2.08 -2.74
N ARG A 133 9.73 -3.06 -2.66
CA ARG A 133 11.16 -2.77 -2.47
C ARG A 133 11.76 -1.94 -3.59
N SER A 134 11.40 -2.23 -4.84
CA SER A 134 11.84 -1.44 -6.00
C SER A 134 11.30 -0.01 -5.95
N MET A 135 10.05 0.17 -5.52
CA MET A 135 9.49 1.50 -5.26
C MET A 135 10.29 2.25 -4.20
N ARG A 136 10.62 1.61 -3.08
CA ARG A 136 11.44 2.22 -2.02
C ARG A 136 12.79 2.69 -2.55
N GLU A 137 13.46 1.88 -3.36
CA GLU A 137 14.75 2.22 -3.95
C GLU A 137 14.65 3.43 -4.88
N ALA A 138 13.65 3.44 -5.77
CA ALA A 138 13.40 4.57 -6.66
C ALA A 138 13.00 5.85 -5.90
N ALA A 139 12.22 5.73 -4.82
CA ALA A 139 11.81 6.87 -4.00
C ALA A 139 13.01 7.47 -3.26
N ALA A 140 13.87 6.62 -2.70
CA ALA A 140 15.11 7.03 -2.06
C ALA A 140 16.09 7.73 -3.04
N GLU A 141 16.19 7.24 -4.28
CA GLU A 141 16.97 7.90 -5.35
C GLU A 141 16.43 9.30 -5.67
N ALA A 142 15.10 9.47 -5.66
CA ALA A 142 14.43 10.74 -5.94
C ALA A 142 14.35 11.69 -4.72
N GLY A 143 14.68 11.19 -3.52
CA GLY A 143 14.60 11.95 -2.27
C GLY A 143 13.17 12.25 -1.80
N VAL A 144 12.23 11.34 -2.08
CA VAL A 144 10.80 11.41 -1.71
C VAL A 144 10.37 10.27 -0.79
#